data_AF-A0A8J6QA02-F1
#
_entry.id   AF-A0A8J6QA02-F1
#
_cell.length_a   1.000
_cell.length_b   1.000
_cell.length_c   1.000
_cell.angle_alpha   90.00
_cell.angle_beta   90.00
_cell.angle_gamma   90.00
#
_symmetry.space_group_name_H-M   'P 1'
#
loop_
_entity.id
_entity.type
_entity.pdbx_description
1 polymer ?
#
loop_
_entity_poly.entity_id
_entity_poly.type
_entity_poly.pdbx_seq_one_letter_code
_entity_poly.pdbx_strand_id
1 'polypeptide(L)'
;MLSFFKGYKTFAIVFAIISVIIIILIYNTLNVYQPLPIYQPTMVSTDLVDSTIQYQKKYHKIADFALVNQNGKTITQKDYKNKIYVADFFFTTCQSICPIMTKNMANIQKATMKYDDVMLLSHTVTPDIDTVEQLKRYAVIKGVNDAKWNLVTGDKKEIYKLARKSYLAVKDDGNGGPYDMIHTENFMLIDKKRQIRGFYDGTNPDDIHRLLADIEILRQEPNS
;
A
#
# COMPACT_ATOMS: atom_id res chain seq x y z
N MET A 1 -10.46 65.62 2.97
CA MET A 1 -9.73 64.35 3.21
C MET A 1 -9.89 63.30 2.10
N LEU A 2 -11.06 63.14 1.46
CA LEU A 2 -11.26 62.16 0.37
C LEU A 2 -10.65 62.55 -1.01
N SER A 3 -10.30 63.82 -1.25
CA SER A 3 -9.74 64.26 -2.54
C SER A 3 -8.26 63.90 -2.73
N PHE A 4 -7.51 63.66 -1.65
CA PHE A 4 -6.10 63.29 -1.68
C PHE A 4 -5.88 61.89 -2.31
N PHE A 5 -6.84 60.98 -2.11
CA PHE A 5 -6.78 59.61 -2.63
C PHE A 5 -7.17 59.47 -4.12
N LYS A 6 -7.71 60.52 -4.77
CA LYS A 6 -8.08 60.44 -6.20
C LYS A 6 -6.87 60.21 -7.10
N GLY A 7 -5.71 60.80 -6.78
CA GLY A 7 -4.47 60.64 -7.54
C GLY A 7 -3.81 59.26 -7.39
N TYR A 8 -4.10 58.55 -6.30
CA TYR A 8 -3.55 57.23 -5.99
C TYR A 8 -4.47 56.07 -6.39
N LYS A 9 -5.64 56.34 -6.96
CA LYS A 9 -6.63 55.30 -7.32
C LYS A 9 -6.06 54.28 -8.31
N THR A 10 -5.32 54.74 -9.31
CA THR A 10 -4.66 53.86 -10.30
C THR A 10 -3.55 53.04 -9.65
N PHE A 11 -2.74 53.66 -8.80
CA PHE A 11 -1.68 52.97 -8.03
C PHE A 11 -2.25 51.87 -7.13
N ALA A 12 -3.33 52.16 -6.40
CA ALA A 12 -4.00 51.19 -5.53
C ALA A 12 -4.58 50.00 -6.31
N ILE A 13 -5.16 50.24 -7.50
CA ILE A 13 -5.68 49.17 -8.37
C ILE A 13 -4.53 48.28 -8.87
N VAL A 14 -3.44 48.87 -9.36
CA VAL A 14 -2.28 48.11 -9.85
C VAL A 14 -1.66 47.29 -8.72
N PHE A 15 -1.50 47.87 -7.52
CA PHE A 15 -0.97 47.17 -6.36
C PHE A 15 -1.86 46.01 -5.90
N ALA A 16 -3.18 46.17 -5.95
CA ALA A 16 -4.12 45.10 -5.65
C ALA A 16 -4.03 43.95 -6.66
N ILE A 17 -3.93 44.26 -7.96
CA ILE A 17 -3.77 43.25 -9.02
C ILE A 17 -2.45 42.47 -8.82
N ILE A 18 -1.35 43.18 -8.57
CA ILE A 18 -0.04 42.54 -8.31
C ILE A 18 -0.10 41.66 -7.05
N SER A 19 -0.73 42.13 -5.98
CA SER A 19 -0.91 41.35 -4.74
C SER A 19 -1.71 40.06 -5.00
N VAL A 20 -2.78 40.12 -5.80
CA VAL A 20 -3.57 38.94 -6.18
C VAL A 20 -2.73 37.97 -7.00
N ILE A 21 -1.96 38.45 -7.97
CA ILE A 21 -1.05 37.61 -8.78
C ILE A 21 -0.01 36.94 -7.88
N ILE A 22 0.60 37.67 -6.95
CA ILE A 22 1.57 37.12 -6.01
C ILE A 22 0.93 36.06 -5.12
N ILE A 23 -0.28 36.28 -4.60
CA ILE A 23 -1.01 35.29 -3.80
C ILE A 23 -1.30 34.04 -4.62
N ILE A 24 -1.71 34.17 -5.88
CA ILE A 24 -1.95 33.02 -6.79
C ILE A 24 -0.64 32.25 -7.03
N LEU A 25 0.46 32.96 -7.31
CA LEU A 25 1.76 32.34 -7.50
C LEU A 25 2.24 31.62 -6.22
N ILE A 26 2.08 32.24 -5.06
CA ILE A 26 2.40 31.63 -3.76
C ILE A 26 1.54 30.40 -3.52
N TYR A 27 0.22 30.47 -3.77
CA TYR A 27 -0.69 29.34 -3.59
C TYR A 27 -0.32 28.16 -4.51
N ASN A 28 -0.01 28.45 -5.77
CA ASN A 28 0.47 27.45 -6.73
C ASN A 28 1.84 26.87 -6.34
N THR A 29 2.73 27.68 -5.74
CA THR A 29 4.06 27.24 -5.30
C THR A 29 4.01 26.53 -3.94
N LEU A 30 2.98 26.74 -3.12
CA LEU A 30 2.79 26.04 -1.84
C LEU A 30 2.03 24.71 -2.00
N ASN A 31 1.21 24.57 -3.04
CA ASN A 31 0.55 23.30 -3.40
C ASN A 31 1.50 22.29 -4.08
N VAL A 32 2.79 22.27 -3.70
CA VAL A 32 3.73 21.24 -4.18
C VAL A 32 3.30 19.91 -3.59
N TYR A 33 2.90 19.00 -4.47
CA TYR A 33 2.69 17.58 -4.20
C TYR A 33 3.73 17.05 -3.20
N GLN A 34 3.27 16.55 -2.05
CA GLN A 34 4.13 15.91 -1.06
C GLN A 34 4.20 14.41 -1.39
N PRO A 35 5.35 13.87 -1.88
CA PRO A 35 5.45 12.46 -2.17
C PRO A 35 5.42 11.66 -0.87
N LEU A 36 4.70 10.52 -0.86
CA LEU A 36 4.74 9.60 0.27
C LEU A 36 6.16 9.09 0.51
N PRO A 37 6.55 8.80 1.76
CA PRO A 37 7.85 8.23 2.06
C PRO A 37 8.03 6.89 1.33
N ILE A 38 9.29 6.54 1.02
CA ILE A 38 9.68 5.21 0.57
C ILE A 38 10.28 4.50 1.78
N TYR A 39 9.57 3.49 2.28
CA TYR A 39 10.03 2.73 3.45
C TYR A 39 11.22 1.86 3.05
N GLN A 40 12.35 2.15 3.70
CA GLN A 40 13.56 1.34 3.59
C GLN A 40 13.68 0.46 4.83
N PRO A 41 14.34 -0.71 4.71
CA PRO A 41 14.67 -1.58 5.84
C PRO A 41 15.27 -0.81 7.04
N THR A 42 16.11 0.19 6.80
CA THR A 42 16.70 1.04 7.87
C THR A 42 15.70 1.90 8.65
N MET A 43 14.47 2.08 8.16
CA MET A 43 13.43 2.94 8.73
C MET A 43 12.35 2.14 9.48
N VAL A 44 12.42 0.81 9.39
CA VAL A 44 11.57 -0.11 10.16
C VAL A 44 12.39 -0.52 11.39
N SER A 45 11.74 -0.78 12.54
CA SER A 45 12.43 -1.18 13.78
C SER A 45 13.50 -2.23 13.49
N THR A 46 14.67 -2.15 14.13
CA THR A 46 15.79 -3.10 13.94
C THR A 46 15.37 -4.54 14.17
N ASP A 47 14.32 -4.75 14.97
CA ASP A 47 13.74 -6.06 15.24
C ASP A 47 13.00 -6.66 14.02
N LEU A 48 12.56 -5.82 13.08
CA LEU A 48 11.78 -6.16 11.90
C LEU A 48 12.63 -6.42 10.65
N VAL A 49 13.96 -6.37 10.78
CA VAL A 49 14.86 -6.25 9.63
C VAL A 49 16.03 -7.24 9.73
N ASP A 50 16.14 -8.11 8.72
CA ASP A 50 17.27 -9.02 8.54
C ASP A 50 18.62 -8.25 8.51
N SER A 51 19.58 -8.72 9.31
CA SER A 51 20.94 -8.13 9.44
C SER A 51 21.70 -7.94 8.13
N THR A 52 21.41 -8.73 7.09
CA THR A 52 22.03 -8.63 5.75
C THR A 52 21.50 -7.48 4.90
N ILE A 53 20.34 -6.91 5.25
CA ILE A 53 19.69 -5.83 4.50
C ILE A 53 19.67 -4.52 5.32
N GLN A 54 20.02 -4.57 6.60
CA GLN A 54 20.09 -3.41 7.51
C GLN A 54 20.94 -2.23 6.99
N TYR A 55 21.88 -2.46 6.07
CA TYR A 55 22.75 -1.41 5.49
C TYR A 55 22.41 -1.04 4.04
N GLN A 56 21.36 -1.62 3.44
CA GLN A 56 20.96 -1.30 2.07
C GLN A 56 20.13 -0.01 2.03
N LYS A 57 20.82 1.10 1.75
CA LYS A 57 20.30 2.47 1.74
C LYS A 57 19.54 2.88 0.46
N LYS A 58 19.39 1.99 -0.53
CA LYS A 58 18.84 2.35 -1.84
C LYS A 58 17.80 1.37 -2.36
N TYR A 59 16.55 1.81 -2.30
CA TYR A 59 15.39 1.32 -3.05
C TYR A 59 15.05 -0.16 -2.83
N HIS A 60 14.76 -0.49 -1.58
CA HIS A 60 14.08 -1.74 -1.25
C HIS A 60 12.83 -1.92 -2.13
N LYS A 61 12.74 -3.10 -2.74
CA LYS A 61 11.66 -3.47 -3.66
C LYS A 61 11.16 -4.85 -3.32
N ILE A 62 9.86 -5.07 -3.53
CA ILE A 62 9.29 -6.40 -3.43
C ILE A 62 9.99 -7.32 -4.42
N ALA A 63 10.55 -8.42 -3.91
CA ALA A 63 11.24 -9.41 -4.72
C ALA A 63 10.30 -10.04 -5.76
N ASP A 64 10.90 -10.67 -6.76
CA ASP A 64 10.17 -11.49 -7.71
C ASP A 64 9.57 -12.70 -6.98
N PHE A 65 8.34 -13.08 -7.36
CA PHE A 65 7.61 -14.18 -6.75
C PHE A 65 6.77 -14.92 -7.79
N ALA A 66 6.47 -16.19 -7.53
CA ALA A 66 5.57 -16.98 -8.36
C ALA A 66 4.67 -17.85 -7.48
N LEU A 67 3.45 -17.38 -7.25
CA LEU A 67 2.46 -18.02 -6.38
C LEU A 67 1.23 -18.41 -7.19
N VAL A 68 0.31 -19.17 -6.59
CA VAL A 68 -0.92 -19.63 -7.24
C VAL A 68 -2.12 -18.99 -6.55
N ASN A 69 -3.04 -18.41 -7.32
CA ASN A 69 -4.22 -17.77 -6.75
C ASN A 69 -5.39 -18.74 -6.50
N GLN A 70 -6.48 -18.22 -5.95
CA GLN A 70 -7.73 -18.95 -5.68
C GLN A 70 -8.40 -19.59 -6.91
N ASN A 71 -7.95 -19.26 -8.12
CA ASN A 71 -8.46 -19.82 -9.37
C ASN A 71 -7.47 -20.81 -10.01
N GLY A 72 -6.38 -21.16 -9.32
CA GLY A 72 -5.33 -22.03 -9.85
C GLY A 72 -4.41 -21.33 -10.87
N LYS A 73 -4.50 -20.01 -11.02
CA LYS A 73 -3.64 -19.24 -11.93
C LYS A 73 -2.35 -18.85 -11.23
N THR A 74 -1.21 -19.02 -11.92
CA THR A 74 0.06 -18.46 -11.46
C THR A 74 0.03 -16.94 -11.49
N ILE A 75 0.31 -16.31 -10.35
CA ILE A 75 0.42 -14.87 -10.16
C ILE A 75 1.86 -14.54 -9.79
N THR A 76 2.39 -13.52 -10.44
CA THR A 76 3.77 -13.06 -10.30
C THR A 76 3.81 -11.56 -10.09
N GLN A 77 5.00 -11.03 -9.75
CA GLN A 77 5.27 -9.60 -9.72
C GLN A 77 4.95 -8.90 -11.06
N LYS A 78 4.94 -9.62 -12.18
CA LYS A 78 4.64 -9.06 -13.51
C LYS A 78 3.16 -8.74 -13.68
N ASP A 79 2.27 -9.49 -13.03
CA ASP A 79 0.83 -9.21 -13.03
C ASP A 79 0.48 -7.89 -12.34
N TYR A 80 1.39 -7.41 -11.46
CA TYR A 80 1.31 -6.14 -10.74
C TYR A 80 2.16 -5.03 -11.37
N LYS A 81 2.71 -5.25 -12.58
CA LYS A 81 3.50 -4.22 -13.28
C LYS A 81 2.65 -2.98 -13.53
N ASN A 82 3.19 -1.81 -13.17
CA ASN A 82 2.51 -0.50 -13.27
C ASN A 82 1.21 -0.41 -12.47
N LYS A 83 1.02 -1.28 -11.45
CA LYS A 83 -0.10 -1.22 -10.52
C LYS A 83 0.37 -0.70 -9.17
N ILE A 84 -0.46 0.09 -8.52
CA ILE A 84 -0.43 0.29 -7.07
C ILE A 84 -1.19 -0.89 -6.47
N TYR A 85 -0.69 -1.46 -5.39
CA TYR A 85 -1.43 -2.53 -4.73
C TYR A 85 -1.29 -2.54 -3.23
N VAL A 86 -2.34 -3.03 -2.58
CA VAL A 86 -2.33 -3.30 -1.14
C VAL A 86 -2.04 -4.78 -0.95
N ALA A 87 -1.06 -5.08 -0.11
CA ALA A 87 -0.72 -6.44 0.25
C ALA A 87 -0.98 -6.71 1.74
N ASP A 88 -1.38 -7.93 2.06
CA ASP A 88 -1.48 -8.43 3.43
C ASP A 88 -1.10 -9.91 3.52
N PHE A 89 -0.97 -10.39 4.76
CA PHE A 89 -0.73 -11.78 5.11
C PHE A 89 -1.89 -12.27 5.99
N PHE A 90 -2.49 -13.39 5.62
CA PHE A 90 -3.68 -13.92 6.27
C PHE A 90 -3.66 -15.44 6.32
N PHE A 91 -4.67 -16.06 6.91
CA PHE A 91 -4.95 -17.47 6.74
C PHE A 91 -6.43 -17.75 7.00
N THR A 92 -7.02 -18.74 6.32
CA THR A 92 -8.49 -18.88 6.29
C THR A 92 -9.10 -19.34 7.61
N THR A 93 -8.32 -19.97 8.49
CA THR A 93 -8.78 -20.51 9.78
C THR A 93 -8.63 -19.53 10.95
N CYS A 94 -8.10 -18.32 10.73
CA CYS A 94 -7.97 -17.31 11.76
C CYS A 94 -9.34 -16.79 12.23
N GLN A 95 -9.56 -16.76 13.54
CA GLN A 95 -10.83 -16.35 14.15
C GLN A 95 -10.79 -14.97 14.83
N SER A 96 -9.63 -14.31 14.87
CA SER A 96 -9.45 -13.04 15.57
C SER A 96 -9.38 -11.85 14.61
N ILE A 97 -8.18 -11.47 14.16
CA ILE A 97 -7.94 -10.24 13.40
C ILE A 97 -8.29 -10.38 11.91
N CYS A 98 -8.06 -11.55 11.30
CA CYS A 98 -8.24 -11.73 9.87
C CYS A 98 -9.68 -11.50 9.37
N PRO A 99 -10.76 -11.86 10.11
CA PRO A 99 -12.12 -11.48 9.73
C PRO A 99 -12.31 -9.96 9.60
N ILE A 100 -11.68 -9.17 10.47
CA ILE A 100 -11.72 -7.70 10.43
C ILE A 100 -10.91 -7.20 9.23
N MET A 101 -9.67 -7.67 9.08
CA MET A 101 -8.80 -7.31 7.95
C MET A 101 -9.46 -7.63 6.61
N THR A 102 -10.01 -8.83 6.45
CA THR A 102 -10.67 -9.26 5.21
C THR A 102 -11.89 -8.38 4.88
N LYS A 103 -12.66 -7.99 5.90
CA LYS A 103 -13.78 -7.05 5.73
C LYS A 103 -13.26 -5.68 5.25
N ASN A 104 -12.17 -5.19 5.83
CA ASN A 104 -11.56 -3.92 5.42
C ASN A 104 -10.94 -4.01 4.03
N MET A 105 -10.32 -5.12 3.66
CA MET A 105 -9.82 -5.37 2.31
C MET A 105 -10.97 -5.39 1.29
N ALA A 106 -12.13 -5.96 1.64
CA ALA A 106 -13.33 -5.86 0.81
C ALA A 106 -13.86 -4.42 0.67
N ASN A 107 -13.74 -3.59 1.71
CA ASN A 107 -14.06 -2.16 1.63
C ASN A 107 -13.11 -1.42 0.69
N ILE A 108 -11.80 -1.70 0.78
CA ILE A 108 -10.79 -1.16 -0.14
C ILE A 108 -11.08 -1.60 -1.57
N GLN A 109 -11.41 -2.88 -1.79
CA GLN A 109 -11.83 -3.40 -3.09
C GLN A 109 -12.96 -2.56 -3.66
N LYS A 110 -14.04 -2.36 -2.88
CA LYS A 110 -15.20 -1.56 -3.30
C LYS A 110 -14.82 -0.11 -3.64
N ALA A 111 -14.02 0.54 -2.80
CA ALA A 111 -13.60 1.94 -3.01
C ALA A 111 -12.70 2.12 -4.24
N THR A 112 -11.90 1.11 -4.57
CA THR A 112 -10.91 1.12 -5.66
C THR A 112 -11.38 0.43 -6.93
N MET A 113 -12.63 -0.06 -7.00
CA MET A 113 -13.17 -0.75 -8.18
C MET A 113 -13.03 0.06 -9.47
N LYS A 114 -13.23 1.38 -9.41
CA LYS A 114 -13.10 2.31 -10.54
C LYS A 114 -11.67 2.54 -11.04
N TYR A 115 -10.66 2.04 -10.34
CA TYR A 115 -9.25 2.29 -10.64
C TYR A 115 -8.57 1.06 -11.16
N ASP A 116 -8.40 0.98 -12.48
CA ASP A 116 -7.74 -0.16 -13.12
C ASP A 116 -6.26 -0.29 -12.73
N ASP A 117 -5.64 0.79 -12.28
CA ASP A 117 -4.24 0.81 -11.82
C ASP A 117 -4.06 0.45 -10.34
N VAL A 118 -5.14 0.07 -9.64
CA VAL A 118 -5.10 -0.40 -8.24
C VAL A 118 -5.55 -1.85 -8.15
N MET A 119 -4.78 -2.67 -7.43
CA MET A 119 -5.02 -4.10 -7.21
C MET A 119 -4.84 -4.48 -5.74
N LEU A 120 -5.29 -5.68 -5.35
CA LEU A 120 -5.13 -6.23 -4.00
C LEU A 120 -4.47 -7.61 -4.07
N LEU A 121 -3.67 -7.95 -3.05
CA LEU A 121 -2.91 -9.20 -3.00
C LEU A 121 -2.78 -9.72 -1.56
N SER A 122 -3.44 -10.83 -1.26
CA SER A 122 -3.39 -11.46 0.07
C SER A 122 -2.61 -12.77 0.02
N HIS A 123 -1.60 -12.91 0.87
CA HIS A 123 -0.77 -14.11 0.93
C HIS A 123 -1.18 -14.98 2.11
N THR A 124 -1.52 -16.26 1.89
CA THR A 124 -1.75 -17.17 3.02
C THR A 124 -0.45 -17.51 3.73
N VAL A 125 -0.43 -17.52 5.06
CA VAL A 125 0.70 -17.99 5.88
C VAL A 125 0.59 -19.47 6.25
N THR A 126 -0.52 -20.13 5.91
CA THR A 126 -0.74 -21.57 6.12
C THR A 126 -1.07 -22.29 4.80
N PRO A 127 -0.13 -22.32 3.83
CA PRO A 127 -0.39 -22.88 2.51
C PRO A 127 -0.76 -24.37 2.51
N ASP A 128 -0.36 -25.13 3.54
CA ASP A 128 -0.72 -26.55 3.69
C ASP A 128 -2.22 -26.77 3.92
N ILE A 129 -2.90 -25.77 4.51
CA ILE A 129 -4.35 -25.79 4.77
C ILE A 129 -5.08 -24.99 3.68
N ASP A 130 -4.52 -23.85 3.30
CA ASP A 130 -5.09 -22.90 2.35
C ASP A 130 -4.72 -23.32 0.91
N THR A 131 -5.26 -24.46 0.50
CA THR A 131 -5.19 -24.94 -0.89
C THR A 131 -5.96 -23.99 -1.82
N VAL A 132 -5.78 -24.15 -3.14
CA VAL A 132 -6.52 -23.37 -4.15
C VAL A 132 -8.03 -23.46 -3.92
N GLU A 133 -8.55 -24.65 -3.63
CA GLU A 133 -9.98 -24.89 -3.38
C GLU A 133 -10.45 -24.21 -2.09
N GLN A 134 -9.64 -24.28 -1.02
CA GLN A 134 -9.94 -23.63 0.25
C GLN A 134 -9.96 -22.11 0.08
N LEU A 135 -8.96 -21.54 -0.62
CA LEU A 135 -8.92 -20.14 -0.97
C LEU A 135 -10.12 -19.74 -1.84
N LYS A 136 -10.55 -20.58 -2.79
CA LYS A 136 -11.73 -20.30 -3.62
C LYS A 136 -13.01 -20.24 -2.78
N ARG A 137 -13.20 -21.18 -1.85
CA ARG A 137 -14.34 -21.16 -0.92
C ARG A 137 -14.33 -19.91 -0.07
N TYR A 138 -13.17 -19.56 0.48
CA TYR A 138 -12.99 -18.34 1.26
C TYR A 138 -13.32 -17.09 0.44
N ALA A 139 -12.79 -17.00 -0.78
CA ALA A 139 -13.02 -15.90 -1.71
C ALA A 139 -14.52 -15.68 -2.00
N VAL A 140 -15.28 -16.75 -2.25
CA VAL A 140 -16.72 -16.69 -2.47
C VAL A 140 -17.46 -16.17 -1.23
N ILE A 141 -17.15 -16.70 -0.05
CA ILE A 141 -17.79 -16.28 1.20
C ILE A 141 -17.52 -14.80 1.51
N LYS A 142 -16.34 -14.31 1.16
CA LYS A 142 -15.88 -12.96 1.47
C LYS A 142 -16.13 -11.93 0.37
N GLY A 143 -16.71 -12.34 -0.76
CA GLY A 143 -17.01 -11.43 -1.87
C GLY A 143 -15.77 -10.89 -2.59
N VAL A 144 -14.72 -11.70 -2.68
CA VAL A 144 -13.50 -11.38 -3.42
C VAL A 144 -13.81 -11.30 -4.91
N ASN A 145 -13.48 -10.18 -5.54
CA ASN A 145 -13.52 -10.01 -6.98
C ASN A 145 -12.15 -10.36 -7.55
N ASP A 146 -12.05 -11.49 -8.24
CA ASP A 146 -10.79 -12.03 -8.75
C ASP A 146 -10.15 -11.22 -9.88
N ALA A 147 -10.87 -10.27 -10.48
CA ALA A 147 -10.29 -9.27 -11.38
C ALA A 147 -9.52 -8.16 -10.64
N LYS A 148 -9.77 -7.97 -9.34
CA LYS A 148 -9.17 -6.91 -8.51
C LYS A 148 -8.26 -7.46 -7.41
N TRP A 149 -8.62 -8.61 -6.84
CA TRP A 149 -8.04 -9.15 -5.62
C TRP A 149 -7.66 -10.62 -5.78
N ASN A 150 -6.35 -10.88 -5.69
CA ASN A 150 -5.82 -12.24 -5.65
C ASN A 150 -5.59 -12.68 -4.20
N LEU A 151 -6.07 -13.88 -3.87
CA LEU A 151 -5.64 -14.63 -2.69
C LEU A 151 -4.65 -15.69 -3.17
N VAL A 152 -3.41 -15.66 -2.67
CA VAL A 152 -2.34 -16.52 -3.18
C VAL A 152 -1.81 -17.49 -2.13
N THR A 153 -1.45 -18.69 -2.60
CA THR A 153 -0.81 -19.79 -1.86
C THR A 153 0.39 -20.32 -2.65
N GLY A 154 1.22 -21.17 -2.05
CA GLY A 154 2.45 -21.67 -2.66
C GLY A 154 3.43 -22.22 -1.62
N ASP A 155 4.73 -22.19 -1.95
CA ASP A 155 5.78 -22.65 -1.04
C ASP A 155 5.84 -21.78 0.23
N LYS A 156 5.76 -22.43 1.41
CA LYS A 156 5.77 -21.74 2.70
C LYS A 156 7.05 -20.92 2.90
N LYS A 157 8.22 -21.43 2.48
CA LYS A 157 9.49 -20.71 2.66
C LYS A 157 9.56 -19.48 1.77
N GLU A 158 9.05 -19.56 0.53
CA GLU A 158 8.93 -18.41 -0.36
C GLU A 158 8.04 -17.33 0.25
N ILE A 159 6.84 -17.69 0.72
CA ILE A 159 5.90 -16.75 1.34
C ILE A 159 6.50 -16.08 2.58
N TYR A 160 7.15 -16.85 3.45
CA TYR A 160 7.74 -16.31 4.68
C TYR A 160 8.94 -15.41 4.38
N LYS A 161 9.75 -15.78 3.38
CA LYS A 161 10.84 -14.93 2.89
C LYS A 161 10.29 -13.63 2.32
N LEU A 162 9.18 -13.67 1.57
CA LEU A 162 8.52 -12.46 1.08
C LEU A 162 8.06 -11.59 2.25
N ALA A 163 7.34 -12.17 3.21
CA ALA A 163 6.83 -11.43 4.37
C ALA A 163 7.92 -10.69 5.16
N ARG A 164 9.00 -11.39 5.50
CA ARG A 164 10.09 -10.86 6.34
C ARG A 164 11.05 -9.98 5.57
N LYS A 165 11.50 -10.42 4.39
CA LYS A 165 12.61 -9.77 3.68
C LYS A 165 12.17 -8.84 2.56
N SER A 166 10.95 -8.98 2.03
CA SER A 166 10.43 -8.11 0.96
C SER A 166 9.34 -7.17 1.44
N TYR A 167 8.34 -7.65 2.15
CA TYR A 167 7.24 -6.81 2.63
C TYR A 167 7.55 -6.14 3.97
N LEU A 168 8.58 -6.60 4.70
CA LEU A 168 8.94 -6.13 6.04
C LEU A 168 7.72 -6.16 6.99
N ALA A 169 6.84 -7.14 6.80
CA ALA A 169 5.55 -7.21 7.47
C ALA A 169 5.64 -7.66 8.92
N VAL A 170 6.70 -8.42 9.26
CA VAL A 170 6.95 -9.04 10.56
C VAL A 170 8.44 -9.17 10.85
N LYS A 171 8.78 -9.51 12.10
CA LYS A 171 10.16 -9.70 12.55
C LYS A 171 10.86 -10.82 11.81
N ASP A 172 12.15 -10.63 11.53
CA ASP A 172 13.00 -11.64 10.90
C ASP A 172 13.63 -12.54 11.97
N ASP A 173 12.78 -13.12 12.82
CA ASP A 173 13.16 -13.96 13.96
C ASP A 173 12.82 -15.45 13.75
N GLY A 174 12.34 -15.83 12.56
CA GLY A 174 11.97 -17.20 12.22
C GLY A 174 12.52 -17.66 10.85
N ASN A 175 12.47 -18.96 10.60
CA ASN A 175 13.06 -19.61 9.42
C ASN A 175 12.06 -20.20 8.41
N GLY A 176 10.75 -20.01 8.63
CA GLY A 176 9.68 -20.63 7.84
C GLY A 176 9.46 -22.11 8.13
N GLY A 177 9.97 -22.59 9.27
CA GLY A 177 9.83 -23.98 9.70
C GLY A 177 8.41 -24.39 10.09
N PRO A 178 8.18 -25.66 10.47
CA PRO A 178 6.85 -26.20 10.74
C PRO A 178 6.07 -25.45 11.83
N TYR A 179 6.78 -24.96 12.87
CA TYR A 179 6.19 -24.24 14.01
C TYR A 179 6.23 -22.72 13.87
N ASP A 180 6.82 -22.21 12.79
CA ASP A 180 6.95 -20.78 12.54
C ASP A 180 5.63 -20.23 11.98
N MET A 181 5.14 -19.15 12.57
CA MET A 181 3.88 -18.52 12.21
C MET A 181 4.02 -17.01 12.13
N ILE A 182 3.56 -16.45 11.01
CA ILE A 182 3.48 -15.01 10.80
C ILE A 182 2.14 -14.54 11.32
N HIS A 183 2.16 -13.60 12.26
CA HIS A 183 0.98 -12.93 12.75
C HIS A 183 1.18 -11.42 12.63
N THR A 184 0.38 -10.77 11.79
CA THR A 184 0.41 -9.32 11.61
C THR A 184 -0.96 -8.82 11.20
N GLU A 185 -1.29 -7.64 11.70
CA GLU A 185 -2.42 -6.81 11.33
C GLU A 185 -2.09 -5.85 10.17
N ASN A 186 -0.84 -5.83 9.69
CA ASN A 186 -0.38 -4.80 8.76
C ASN A 186 -0.87 -5.02 7.33
N PHE A 187 -1.40 -3.95 6.75
CA PHE A 187 -1.50 -3.74 5.31
C PHE A 187 -0.31 -2.93 4.82
N MET A 188 0.27 -3.36 3.70
CA MET A 188 1.35 -2.65 3.02
C MET A 188 0.81 -2.01 1.76
N LEU A 189 1.10 -0.73 1.55
CA LEU A 189 0.83 -0.04 0.28
C LEU A 189 2.08 -0.07 -0.60
N ILE A 190 1.97 -0.66 -1.79
CA ILE A 190 3.07 -0.81 -2.74
C ILE A 190 2.79 0.03 -3.98
N ASP A 191 3.79 0.79 -4.42
CA ASP A 191 3.70 1.59 -5.64
C ASP A 191 4.03 0.82 -6.93
N LYS A 192 3.90 1.51 -8.07
CA LYS A 192 4.17 1.01 -9.42
C LYS A 192 5.62 0.53 -9.62
N LYS A 193 6.55 0.93 -8.76
CA LYS A 193 7.98 0.55 -8.77
C LYS A 193 8.29 -0.60 -7.82
N ARG A 194 7.26 -1.19 -7.20
CA ARG A 194 7.35 -2.24 -6.18
C ARG A 194 7.96 -1.78 -4.87
N GLN A 195 7.78 -0.52 -4.50
CA GLN A 195 8.32 0.04 -3.27
C GLN A 195 7.21 0.21 -2.23
N ILE A 196 7.53 -0.02 -0.95
CA ILE A 196 6.59 0.16 0.14
C ILE A 196 6.46 1.66 0.44
N ARG A 197 5.22 2.16 0.45
CA ARG A 197 4.87 3.57 0.66
C ARG A 197 4.10 3.82 1.94
N GLY A 198 3.68 2.75 2.63
CA GLY A 198 3.02 2.86 3.92
C GLY A 198 2.75 1.49 4.54
N PHE A 199 2.67 1.51 5.87
CA PHE A 199 2.12 0.46 6.71
C PHE A 199 0.87 1.00 7.42
N TYR A 200 -0.15 0.17 7.50
CA TYR A 200 -1.45 0.53 8.05
C TYR A 200 -1.98 -0.64 8.86
N ASP A 201 -2.55 -0.38 10.02
CA ASP A 201 -3.27 -1.39 10.78
C ASP A 201 -4.57 -1.74 10.05
N GLY A 202 -4.60 -2.93 9.46
CA GLY A 202 -5.72 -3.48 8.70
C GLY A 202 -6.97 -3.75 9.56
N THR A 203 -6.87 -3.64 10.88
CA THR A 203 -8.01 -3.72 11.80
C THR A 203 -8.58 -2.35 12.18
N ASN A 204 -7.81 -1.27 12.00
CA ASN A 204 -8.19 0.08 12.38
C ASN A 204 -8.83 0.87 11.22
N PRO A 205 -10.10 1.28 11.31
CA PRO A 205 -10.79 2.04 10.25
C PRO A 205 -10.12 3.36 9.85
N ASP A 206 -9.51 4.09 10.79
CA ASP A 206 -8.85 5.37 10.48
C ASP A 206 -7.63 5.16 9.59
N ASP A 207 -6.91 4.06 9.81
CA ASP A 207 -5.79 3.67 8.97
C ASP A 207 -6.23 3.19 7.58
N ILE A 208 -7.42 2.59 7.45
CA ILE A 208 -8.03 2.29 6.14
C ILE A 208 -8.37 3.59 5.38
N HIS A 209 -8.89 4.60 6.07
CA HIS A 209 -9.14 5.91 5.45
C HIS A 209 -7.82 6.58 4.99
N ARG A 210 -6.78 6.52 5.83
CA ARG A 210 -5.44 7.01 5.49
C ARG A 210 -4.86 6.27 4.28
N LEU A 211 -4.97 4.94 4.24
CA LEU A 211 -4.54 4.11 3.12
C LEU A 211 -5.23 4.51 1.81
N LEU A 212 -6.55 4.74 1.84
CA LEU A 212 -7.30 5.15 0.64
C LEU A 212 -6.87 6.54 0.15
N ALA A 213 -6.61 7.49 1.06
CA ALA A 213 -6.07 8.79 0.69
C ALA A 213 -4.67 8.67 0.06
N ASP A 214 -3.81 7.85 0.66
CA ASP A 214 -2.46 7.60 0.17
C ASP A 214 -2.44 6.91 -1.20
N ILE A 215 -3.40 6.02 -1.49
CA ILE A 215 -3.60 5.48 -2.84
C ILE A 215 -3.85 6.60 -3.85
N GLU A 216 -4.70 7.59 -3.55
CA GLU A 216 -4.97 8.70 -4.47
C GLU A 216 -3.73 9.56 -4.71
N ILE A 217 -2.93 9.79 -3.66
CA ILE A 217 -1.65 10.49 -3.77
C ILE A 217 -0.72 9.74 -4.73
N LEU A 218 -0.53 8.43 -4.53
CA LEU A 218 0.33 7.60 -5.40
C LEU A 218 -0.14 7.54 -6.84
N ARG A 219 -1.44 7.60 -7.09
CA ARG A 219 -1.99 7.61 -8.45
C ARG A 219 -1.64 8.88 -9.20
N GLN A 220 -1.50 9.99 -8.50
CA GLN A 220 -1.09 11.30 -9.05
C GLN A 220 0.43 11.43 -9.16
N GLU A 221 1.21 10.54 -8.53
CA GLU A 221 2.66 10.57 -8.59
C GLU A 221 3.16 10.37 -10.04
N PRO A 222 4.00 11.28 -10.57
CA PRO A 222 4.60 11.09 -11.88
C PRO A 222 5.45 9.82 -11.91
N ASN A 223 5.35 9.05 -13.00
CA ASN A 223 6.12 7.82 -13.23
C ASN A 223 7.63 8.10 -13.53
N SER A 224 8.27 9.02 -12.80
CA SER A 224 9.68 9.45 -13.03
C SER A 224 10.69 8.40 -12.60
#